data_AF-A0A8J6XXZ7-F1
#
_entry.id   AF-A0A8J6XXZ7-F1
#
_cell.length_a   1.000
_cell.length_b   1.000
_cell.length_c   1.000
_cell.angle_alpha   90.00
_cell.angle_beta   90.00
_cell.angle_gamma   90.00
#
_symmetry.space_group_name_H-M   'P 1'
#
loop_
_entity.id
_entity.type
_entity.pdbx_description
1 polymer ?
#
loop_
_entity_poly.entity_id
_entity_poly.type
_entity_poly.pdbx_seq_one_letter_code
_entity_poly.pdbx_strand_id
1 'polypeptide(L)'
;MQQAISNLDSTLRLSCYHRAMDPTSSNPGPRGDFRMTLTGDGRPGPIEERLGRRLLRLVDPESEEGLCLLSSRCVRFIGPGGTLLGYVHPSEAIESLREALEEKLEEAEGGGSEDCPAFREGLDRLETWSRKIGRA
;
A
#
# COMPACT_ATOMS: atom_id res chain seq x y z
N MET A 1 22.65 -15.79 -32.07
CA MET A 1 21.35 -15.22 -32.48
C MET A 1 20.26 -15.94 -31.71
N GLN A 2 19.67 -15.28 -30.71
CA GLN A 2 18.52 -15.66 -29.87
C GLN A 2 18.76 -15.00 -28.49
N GLN A 3 17.91 -14.16 -27.89
CA GLN A 3 16.53 -13.77 -28.10
C GLN A 3 16.36 -12.30 -27.67
N ALA A 4 15.59 -11.54 -28.45
CA ALA A 4 15.13 -10.20 -28.13
C ALA A 4 13.70 -10.30 -27.56
N ILE A 5 13.57 -10.47 -26.24
CA ILE A 5 12.28 -10.37 -25.53
C ILE A 5 12.55 -9.78 -24.15
N SER A 6 12.74 -8.46 -24.08
CA SER A 6 12.82 -7.76 -22.78
C SER A 6 12.48 -6.26 -22.81
N ASN A 7 11.95 -5.73 -23.92
CA ASN A 7 11.78 -4.27 -24.07
C ASN A 7 10.34 -3.78 -24.31
N LEU A 8 9.31 -4.60 -24.09
CA LEU A 8 7.91 -4.19 -24.32
C LEU A 8 7.11 -3.91 -23.03
N ASP A 9 7.59 -4.29 -21.86
CA ASP A 9 6.86 -4.11 -20.59
C ASP A 9 7.16 -2.76 -19.90
N SER A 10 8.25 -2.10 -20.29
CA SER A 10 8.68 -0.83 -19.69
C SER A 10 7.86 0.36 -20.22
N THR A 11 7.37 0.26 -21.45
CA THR A 11 6.74 1.38 -22.17
C THR A 11 5.30 1.64 -21.73
N LEU A 12 4.58 0.61 -21.28
CA LEU A 12 3.23 0.76 -20.74
C LEU A 12 3.23 1.25 -19.28
N ARG A 13 4.23 0.85 -18.48
CA ARG A 13 4.43 1.37 -17.10
C ARG A 13 4.82 2.86 -17.06
N LEU A 14 5.38 3.39 -18.15
CA LEU A 14 5.72 4.81 -18.29
C LEU A 14 4.57 5.70 -18.78
N SER A 15 3.50 5.12 -19.34
CA SER A 15 2.37 5.86 -19.94
C SER A 15 1.53 6.60 -18.88
N CYS A 16 1.25 5.96 -17.74
CA CYS A 16 0.60 6.60 -16.60
C CYS A 16 1.55 7.59 -15.87
N TYR A 17 2.86 7.34 -15.91
CA TYR A 17 3.89 8.18 -15.32
C TYR A 17 4.03 9.53 -16.05
N HIS A 18 4.04 9.51 -17.39
CA HIS A 18 4.24 10.73 -18.18
C HIS A 18 3.02 11.65 -18.18
N ARG A 19 1.81 11.10 -18.03
CA ARG A 19 0.59 11.91 -17.91
C ARG A 19 0.41 12.53 -16.53
N ALA A 20 0.93 11.89 -15.48
CA ALA A 20 0.90 12.40 -14.11
C ALA A 20 2.01 13.44 -13.81
N MET A 21 3.10 13.42 -14.60
CA MET A 21 4.30 14.24 -14.38
C MET A 21 4.58 15.24 -15.52
N ASP A 22 3.64 15.51 -16.42
CA ASP A 22 3.82 16.56 -17.44
C ASP A 22 3.62 17.96 -16.79
N PRO A 23 4.70 18.76 -16.62
CA PRO A 23 4.59 20.10 -16.05
C PRO A 23 3.92 21.10 -17.02
N THR A 24 3.64 20.70 -18.26
CA THR A 24 3.01 21.55 -19.29
C THR A 24 1.51 21.32 -19.47
N SER A 25 0.94 20.32 -18.79
CA SER A 25 -0.50 20.07 -18.80
C SER A 25 -1.23 21.13 -17.97
N SER A 26 -1.89 22.07 -18.66
CA SER A 26 -2.57 23.25 -18.13
C SER A 26 -3.84 22.99 -17.31
N ASN A 27 -3.97 21.81 -16.68
CA ASN A 27 -5.02 21.54 -15.71
C ASN A 27 -4.47 20.79 -14.49
N PRO A 28 -3.83 21.48 -13.52
CA PRO A 28 -3.61 20.94 -12.19
C PRO A 28 -4.93 21.08 -11.42
N GLY A 29 -5.89 20.20 -11.69
CA GLY A 29 -6.95 19.94 -10.71
C GLY A 29 -6.29 19.61 -9.37
N PRO A 30 -6.84 20.04 -8.23
CA PRO A 30 -6.14 19.99 -6.95
C PRO A 30 -5.75 18.55 -6.65
N ARG A 31 -4.44 18.27 -6.64
CA ARG A 31 -3.87 16.95 -6.37
C ARG A 31 -4.39 16.48 -5.01
N GLY A 32 -5.30 15.52 -5.01
CA GLY A 32 -5.80 14.93 -3.77
C GLY A 32 -4.66 14.23 -3.03
N ASP A 33 -4.67 14.32 -1.70
CA ASP A 33 -3.85 13.49 -0.83
C ASP A 33 -4.43 12.09 -0.79
N PHE A 34 -3.64 11.08 -1.16
CA PHE A 34 -4.03 9.68 -1.00
C PHE A 34 -3.56 9.16 0.36
N ARG A 35 -4.47 8.52 1.09
CA ARG A 35 -4.19 7.92 2.39
C ARG A 35 -4.75 6.51 2.43
N MET A 36 -4.02 5.57 3.01
CA MET A 36 -4.55 4.25 3.33
C MET A 36 -4.30 3.91 4.79
N THR A 37 -5.31 3.36 5.45
CA THR A 37 -5.18 2.88 6.82
C THR A 37 -4.91 1.38 6.78
N LEU A 38 -3.92 0.93 7.54
CA LEU A 38 -3.61 -0.46 7.76
C LEU A 38 -4.15 -0.85 9.13
N THR A 39 -5.01 -1.85 9.16
CA THR A 39 -5.61 -2.32 10.40
C THR A 39 -4.62 -3.19 11.18
N GLY A 40 -4.86 -3.32 12.49
CA GLY A 40 -4.03 -4.13 13.39
C GLY A 40 -4.02 -5.62 13.08
N ASP A 41 -4.94 -6.09 12.23
CA ASP A 41 -5.06 -7.46 11.72
C ASP A 41 -4.59 -7.58 10.26
N GLY A 42 -3.75 -6.65 9.80
CA GLY A 42 -3.04 -6.71 8.51
C GLY A 42 -3.88 -6.41 7.27
N ARG A 43 -5.15 -5.99 7.42
CA ARG A 43 -6.01 -5.66 6.27
C ARG A 43 -5.72 -4.24 5.79
N PRO A 44 -5.46 -4.04 4.48
CA PRO A 44 -5.47 -2.70 3.93
C PRO A 44 -6.92 -2.18 3.92
N GLY A 45 -7.12 -1.01 4.50
CA GLY A 45 -8.34 -0.23 4.30
C GLY A 45 -8.39 0.33 2.87
N PRO A 46 -9.50 0.98 2.48
CA PRO A 46 -9.57 1.65 1.20
C PRO A 46 -8.55 2.78 1.11
N ILE A 47 -8.06 3.07 -0.10
CA ILE A 47 -7.26 4.27 -0.35
C ILE A 47 -8.23 5.45 -0.45
N GLU A 48 -8.14 6.36 0.50
CA GLU A 48 -8.89 7.61 0.53
C GLU A 48 -8.20 8.66 -0.34
N GLU A 49 -8.89 9.18 -1.35
CA GLU A 49 -8.49 10.42 -2.01
C GLU A 49 -9.14 11.60 -1.29
N ARG A 50 -8.33 12.55 -0.82
CA ARG A 50 -8.81 13.68 -0.02
C ARG A 50 -8.33 15.01 -0.56
N LEU A 51 -9.17 16.04 -0.47
CA LEU A 51 -8.76 17.43 -0.66
C LEU A 51 -8.81 18.14 0.69
N GLY A 52 -7.66 18.23 1.35
CA GLY A 52 -7.57 18.67 2.75
C GLY A 52 -8.40 17.76 3.67
N ARG A 53 -9.45 18.31 4.28
CA ARG A 53 -10.33 17.54 5.19
C ARG A 53 -11.44 16.77 4.47
N ARG A 54 -11.72 17.08 3.20
CA ARG A 54 -12.82 16.49 2.43
C ARG A 54 -12.39 15.17 1.79
N LEU A 55 -13.14 14.10 2.03
CA LEU A 55 -13.02 12.86 1.26
C LEU A 55 -13.66 13.05 -0.12
N LEU A 56 -12.92 12.79 -1.18
CA LEU A 56 -13.38 12.86 -2.56
C LEU A 56 -13.93 11.51 -3.01
N ARG A 57 -13.15 10.43 -2.80
CA ARG A 57 -13.55 9.07 -3.12
C ARG A 57 -12.70 8.02 -2.39
N LEU A 58 -13.13 6.78 -2.50
CA LEU A 58 -12.41 5.60 -2.06
C LEU A 58 -11.95 4.81 -3.30
N VAL A 59 -10.72 4.34 -3.27
CA VAL A 59 -10.15 3.43 -4.27
C VAL A 59 -9.89 2.09 -3.60
N ASP A 60 -10.33 1.02 -4.25
CA ASP A 60 -10.04 -0.32 -3.82
C ASP A 60 -8.53 -0.61 -4.00
N PRO A 61 -7.78 -0.93 -2.93
CA PRO A 61 -6.35 -1.22 -3.04
C PRO A 61 -6.03 -2.45 -3.90
N GLU A 62 -7.01 -3.34 -4.15
CA GLU A 62 -6.84 -4.51 -5.02
C GLU A 62 -7.23 -4.24 -6.48
N SER A 63 -7.80 -3.06 -6.78
CA SER A 63 -8.07 -2.66 -8.17
C SER A 63 -6.78 -2.27 -8.90
N GLU A 64 -6.81 -2.29 -10.24
CA GLU A 64 -5.68 -1.85 -11.08
C GLU A 64 -5.21 -0.43 -10.72
N GLU A 65 -6.17 0.49 -10.50
CA GLU A 65 -5.88 1.84 -10.05
C GLU A 65 -5.22 1.87 -8.66
N GLY A 66 -5.74 1.08 -7.71
CA GLY A 66 -5.18 0.96 -6.37
C GLY A 66 -3.75 0.48 -6.39
N LEU A 67 -3.46 -0.56 -7.18
CA LEU A 67 -2.11 -1.09 -7.38
C LEU A 67 -1.17 -0.05 -8.02
N CYS A 68 -1.65 0.73 -9.00
CA CYS A 68 -0.88 1.85 -9.55
C CYS A 68 -0.59 2.94 -8.50
N LEU A 69 -1.56 3.33 -7.69
CA LEU A 69 -1.37 4.33 -6.63
C LEU A 69 -0.35 3.84 -5.59
N LEU A 70 -0.46 2.59 -5.17
CA LEU A 70 0.44 1.95 -4.21
C LEU A 70 1.88 1.87 -4.74
N SER A 71 2.08 1.41 -5.96
CA SER A 71 3.41 1.31 -6.59
C SER A 71 4.05 2.68 -6.85
N SER A 72 3.25 3.73 -7.07
CA SER A 72 3.73 5.09 -7.31
C SER A 72 4.21 5.86 -6.07
N ARG A 73 4.15 5.27 -4.86
CA ARG A 73 4.49 5.91 -3.58
C ARG A 73 3.71 7.21 -3.28
N CYS A 74 2.54 7.39 -3.90
CA CYS A 74 1.69 8.56 -3.68
C CYS A 74 0.72 8.39 -2.51
N VAL A 75 0.63 7.18 -1.93
CA VAL A 75 -0.26 6.84 -0.83
C VAL A 75 0.48 7.00 0.50
N ARG A 76 -0.09 7.80 1.40
CA ARG A 76 0.36 7.89 2.80
C ARG A 76 -0.25 6.76 3.62
N PHE A 77 0.59 5.95 4.22
CA PHE A 77 0.17 4.84 5.07
C PHE A 77 0.00 5.26 6.53
N ILE A 78 -1.06 4.77 7.13
CA ILE A 78 -1.38 4.98 8.54
C ILE A 78 -1.61 3.63 9.18
N GLY A 79 -0.72 3.25 10.08
CA GLY A 79 -0.78 2.01 10.83
C GLY A 79 -1.87 1.98 11.91
N PRO A 80 -1.92 0.86 12.65
CA PRO A 80 -2.87 0.67 13.74
C PRO A 80 -2.72 1.78 14.80
N GLY A 81 -3.84 2.22 15.38
CA GLY A 81 -3.82 3.29 16.38
C GLY A 81 -3.51 4.69 15.83
N GLY A 82 -3.42 4.85 14.51
CA GLY A 82 -3.15 6.15 13.87
C GLY A 82 -1.66 6.45 13.67
N THR A 83 -0.78 5.49 13.90
CA THR A 83 0.66 5.62 13.68
C THR A 83 0.96 6.01 12.23
N LEU A 84 1.67 7.11 12.01
CA LEU A 84 2.03 7.54 10.65
C LEU A 84 3.24 6.75 10.15
N LEU A 85 3.04 5.93 9.11
CA LEU A 85 4.13 5.21 8.43
C LEU A 85 4.74 6.06 7.29
N GLY A 86 4.00 7.05 6.79
CA GLY A 86 4.48 8.00 5.79
C GLY A 86 4.24 7.55 4.34
N TYR A 87 5.00 8.12 3.40
CA TYR A 87 4.98 7.79 1.97
C TYR A 87 6.05 6.74 1.68
N VAL A 88 5.76 5.51 2.10
CA VAL A 88 6.66 4.37 1.96
C VAL A 88 6.22 3.49 0.80
N HIS A 89 7.14 2.67 0.28
CA HIS A 89 6.73 1.64 -0.67
C HIS A 89 5.79 0.65 0.03
N PRO A 90 4.80 0.06 -0.64
CA PRO A 90 3.89 -0.89 0.00
C PRO A 90 4.61 -2.07 0.65
N SER A 91 5.71 -2.54 0.06
CA SER A 91 6.54 -3.59 0.67
C SER A 91 7.15 -3.13 1.99
N GLU A 92 7.63 -1.89 2.07
CA GLU A 92 8.19 -1.32 3.31
C GLU A 92 7.09 -1.17 4.37
N ALA A 93 5.90 -0.70 3.98
CA ALA A 93 4.75 -0.62 4.88
C ALA A 93 4.34 -2.00 5.42
N ILE A 94 4.37 -3.03 4.57
CA ILE A 94 4.06 -4.41 4.95
C ILE A 94 5.09 -4.96 5.92
N GLU A 95 6.38 -4.79 5.64
CA GLU A 95 7.44 -5.25 6.55
C GLU A 95 7.34 -4.55 7.90
N SER A 96 7.11 -3.23 7.95
CA SER A 96 6.92 -2.52 9.23
C SER A 96 5.71 -3.00 10.03
N LEU A 97 4.60 -3.35 9.37
CA LEU A 97 3.45 -3.95 10.06
C LEU A 97 3.73 -5.37 10.54
N ARG A 98 4.47 -6.13 9.73
CA ARG A 98 4.84 -7.51 10.03
C ARG A 98 5.71 -7.54 11.28
N GLU A 99 6.75 -6.72 11.35
CA GLU A 99 7.60 -6.55 12.53
C GLU A 99 6.77 -6.22 13.78
N ALA A 100 5.83 -5.27 13.67
CA ALA A 100 4.95 -4.89 14.77
C ALA A 100 3.95 -5.99 15.20
N LEU A 101 3.57 -6.89 14.29
CA LEU A 101 2.72 -8.04 14.58
C LEU A 101 3.52 -9.20 15.19
N GLU A 102 4.74 -9.43 14.72
CA GLU A 102 5.67 -10.41 15.28
C GLU A 102 6.03 -10.04 16.73
N GLU A 103 6.37 -8.77 17.01
CA GLU A 103 6.62 -8.27 18.37
C GLU A 103 5.43 -8.54 19.31
N LYS A 104 4.21 -8.21 18.86
CA LYS A 104 2.99 -8.47 19.65
C LYS A 104 2.72 -9.95 19.84
N LEU A 105 3.03 -10.80 18.86
CA LEU A 105 2.86 -12.23 18.98
C LEU A 105 3.84 -12.81 20.02
N GLU A 106 5.09 -12.37 20.02
CA GLU A 106 6.08 -12.78 21.02
C GLU A 106 5.66 -12.36 22.44
N GLU A 107 5.18 -11.12 22.60
CA GLU A 107 4.63 -10.63 23.88
C GLU A 107 3.42 -11.46 24.33
N ALA A 108 2.51 -11.77 23.41
CA ALA A 108 1.29 -12.52 23.66
C ALA A 108 1.56 -14.01 24.01
N GLU A 109 2.52 -14.63 23.34
CA GLU A 109 2.95 -16.01 23.60
C GLU A 109 3.67 -16.15 24.96
N GLY A 110 4.45 -15.14 25.35
CA GLY A 110 5.07 -15.08 26.69
C GLY A 110 4.07 -14.82 27.82
N GLY A 111 2.95 -14.16 27.53
CA GLY A 111 1.92 -13.76 28.50
C GLY A 111 0.66 -14.61 28.56
N GLY A 112 0.48 -15.58 27.64
CA GLY A 112 -0.73 -16.40 27.56
C GLY A 112 -1.98 -15.64 27.08
N SER A 113 -1.80 -14.63 26.22
CA SER A 113 -2.90 -13.81 25.71
C SER A 113 -3.80 -14.56 24.73
N GLU A 114 -5.11 -14.28 24.78
CA GLU A 114 -6.11 -14.81 23.85
C GLU A 114 -5.97 -14.24 22.42
N ASP A 115 -5.14 -13.22 22.22
CA ASP A 115 -4.97 -12.53 20.94
C ASP A 115 -4.00 -13.22 19.96
N CYS A 116 -3.24 -14.24 20.41
CA CYS A 116 -2.27 -14.96 19.57
C CYS A 116 -2.82 -15.46 18.22
N PRO A 117 -4.04 -16.04 18.13
CA PRO A 117 -4.60 -16.46 16.85
C PRO A 117 -4.85 -15.29 15.90
N ALA A 118 -5.24 -14.12 16.41
CA ALA A 118 -5.53 -12.94 15.60
C ALA A 118 -4.24 -12.34 15.01
N PHE A 119 -3.14 -12.33 15.76
CA PHE A 119 -1.85 -11.85 15.26
C PHE A 119 -1.29 -12.77 14.16
N ARG A 120 -1.38 -14.09 14.35
CA ARG A 120 -0.99 -15.07 13.32
C ARG A 120 -1.82 -14.91 12.04
N GLU A 121 -3.14 -14.74 12.17
CA GLU A 121 -4.01 -14.49 11.02
C GLU A 121 -3.66 -13.16 10.31
N GLY A 122 -3.26 -12.13 11.07
CA GLY A 122 -2.76 -10.87 10.53
C GLY A 122 -1.51 -11.03 9.68
N LEU A 123 -0.55 -11.85 10.14
CA LEU A 123 0.68 -12.15 9.41
C LEU A 123 0.40 -12.89 8.09
N ASP A 124 -0.47 -13.90 8.10
CA ASP A 124 -0.87 -14.66 6.90
C ASP A 124 -1.49 -13.75 5.81
N ARG A 125 -2.29 -12.77 6.25
CA ARG A 125 -2.91 -11.78 5.35
C ARG A 125 -1.88 -10.82 4.77
N LEU A 126 -0.95 -10.32 5.58
CA LEU A 126 0.15 -9.47 5.10
C LEU A 126 1.01 -10.20 4.07
N GLU A 127 1.31 -11.47 4.29
CA GLU A 127 2.08 -12.28 3.36
C GLU A 127 1.34 -12.44 2.02
N THR A 128 0.03 -12.73 2.08
CA THR A 128 -0.83 -12.83 0.90
C THR A 128 -0.85 -11.52 0.11
N TRP A 129 -0.94 -10.39 0.82
CA TRP A 129 -0.99 -9.07 0.21
C TRP A 129 0.35 -8.66 -0.40
N SER A 130 1.47 -8.97 0.26
CA SER A 130 2.83 -8.77 -0.26
C SER A 130 3.01 -9.48 -1.61
N ARG A 131 2.57 -10.73 -1.73
CA ARG A 131 2.63 -11.49 -2.99
C ARG A 131 1.77 -10.88 -4.09
N LYS A 132 0.62 -10.28 -3.76
CA LYS A 132 -0.25 -9.60 -4.74
C LYS A 132 0.41 -8.34 -5.28
N ILE A 133 0.96 -7.50 -4.39
CA ILE A 133 1.59 -6.23 -4.80
C ILE A 133 2.90 -6.48 -5.55
N GLY A 134 3.71 -7.46 -5.16
CA GLY A 134 4.97 -7.77 -5.84
C GLY A 134 4.81 -8.31 -7.27
N ARG A 135 3.57 -8.61 -7.72
CA ARG A 135 3.26 -9.08 -9.07
C ARG A 135 2.69 -8.00 -10.00
N ALA A 136 2.33 -6.84 -9.47
CA ALA A 136 1.78 -5.71 -10.25
C ALA A 136 2.89 -4.88 -10.91
#